data_AF-A0A806CFU3-F1
#
_entry.id   AF-A0A806CFU3-F1
#
_cell.length_a   1.000
_cell.length_b   1.000
_cell.length_c   1.000
_cell.angle_alpha   90.00
_cell.angle_beta   90.00
_cell.angle_gamma   90.00
#
_symmetry.space_group_name_H-M   'P 1'
#
loop_
_entity.id
_entity.type
_entity.pdbx_description
1 polymer ?
#
loop_
_entity_poly.entity_id
_entity_poly.type
_entity_poly.pdbx_seq_one_letter_code
_entity_poly.pdbx_strand_id
1 'polypeptide(L)'
;MITTNLNTTKLSIIVATLTLICISCAVGPMAPEVNSYTNAKEDTENLKNASGDINSLSQKSLKEVTIAKLKELGNKLTAQKKEEDANMPKDTKNLADELGIYPMYYGKDQEAKEKLEKDEKTKFTVVGEQTQKTEKLKIERIIQASLNYEEGKIKKLKEILEKVKGKDEGEYMIIDLLYGKALDIQTQIDKHLESIKEDNLKTLSEENLKELLIHVEFDLMLKEKFKKTLKKTVEEVPQEIQEIEEESIISYIAENYPTIFDYSTYNAKSKQEKLNELKKII
;
A
#
# COMPACT_ATOMS: atom_id res chain seq x y z
N MET A 1 -9.13 -38.21 -29.03
CA MET A 1 -9.19 -38.38 -27.57
C MET A 1 -7.77 -38.17 -27.05
N ILE A 2 -7.42 -36.91 -26.76
CA ILE A 2 -6.08 -36.55 -26.27
C ILE A 2 -6.20 -36.44 -24.76
N THR A 3 -5.59 -37.39 -24.06
CA THR A 3 -5.42 -37.37 -22.61
C THR A 3 -4.42 -36.29 -22.24
N THR A 4 -4.92 -35.16 -21.77
CA THR A 4 -4.11 -34.13 -21.09
C THR A 4 -3.71 -34.67 -19.72
N ASN A 5 -2.50 -35.24 -19.65
CA ASN A 5 -1.78 -35.41 -18.39
C ASN A 5 -1.36 -34.00 -17.91
N LEU A 6 -2.27 -33.30 -17.22
CA LEU A 6 -1.88 -32.17 -16.38
C LEU A 6 -0.98 -32.75 -15.28
N ASN A 7 0.25 -32.23 -15.19
CA ASN A 7 1.24 -32.57 -14.17
C ASN A 7 0.66 -32.38 -12.76
N THR A 8 0.10 -33.45 -12.20
CA THR A 8 -0.35 -33.60 -10.80
C THR A 8 0.74 -33.19 -9.81
N THR A 9 2.00 -33.26 -10.22
CA THR A 9 3.17 -32.82 -9.44
C THR A 9 3.25 -31.30 -9.25
N LYS A 10 2.81 -30.48 -10.23
CA LYS A 10 2.91 -29.00 -10.15
C LYS A 10 1.74 -28.38 -9.36
N LEU A 11 0.52 -28.92 -9.51
CA LEU A 11 -0.65 -28.53 -8.72
C LEU A 11 -0.43 -28.83 -7.22
N SER A 12 0.28 -29.92 -6.92
CA SER A 12 0.62 -30.31 -5.54
C SER A 12 1.59 -29.33 -4.86
N ILE A 13 2.44 -28.60 -5.60
CA ILE A 13 3.40 -27.64 -5.02
C ILE A 13 2.71 -26.33 -4.61
N ILE A 14 1.74 -25.86 -5.41
CA ILE A 14 0.93 -24.67 -5.08
C ILE A 14 0.00 -24.97 -3.90
N VAL A 15 -0.59 -26.17 -3.85
CA VAL A 15 -1.44 -26.60 -2.71
C VAL A 15 -0.62 -26.87 -1.43
N ALA A 16 0.62 -27.38 -1.55
CA ALA A 16 1.50 -27.62 -0.41
C ALA A 16 2.05 -26.32 0.22
N THR A 17 2.30 -25.29 -0.59
CA THR A 17 2.74 -23.97 -0.09
C THR A 17 1.61 -23.21 0.62
N LEU A 18 0.36 -23.33 0.14
CA LEU A 18 -0.82 -22.79 0.84
C LEU A 18 -1.12 -23.49 2.18
N THR A 19 -0.85 -24.79 2.31
CA THR A 19 -1.08 -25.53 3.57
C THR A 19 0.03 -25.35 4.62
N LEU A 20 1.27 -25.10 4.21
CA LEU A 20 2.40 -24.81 5.13
C LEU A 20 2.26 -23.45 5.84
N ILE A 21 1.58 -22.48 5.23
CA ILE A 21 1.29 -21.16 5.83
C ILE A 21 0.29 -21.29 7.01
N CYS A 22 -0.52 -22.35 7.04
CA CYS A 22 -1.47 -22.61 8.13
C CYS A 22 -0.84 -23.30 9.35
N ILE A 23 0.36 -23.89 9.24
CA ILE A 23 1.01 -24.61 10.35
C ILE A 23 2.02 -23.73 11.10
N SER A 24 2.56 -22.67 10.48
CA SER A 24 3.49 -21.74 11.16
C SER A 24 2.84 -20.87 12.25
N CYS A 25 1.54 -21.01 12.51
CA CYS A 25 0.83 -20.35 13.62
C CYS A 25 0.72 -21.20 14.90
N ALA A 26 1.37 -22.37 14.98
CA ALA A 26 1.48 -23.10 16.25
C ALA A 26 2.81 -23.83 16.33
N VAL A 27 3.72 -23.30 17.16
CA VAL A 27 4.75 -23.98 17.99
C VAL A 27 5.78 -22.91 18.40
N GLY A 28 5.85 -22.62 19.69
CA GLY A 28 6.81 -21.65 20.26
C GLY A 28 8.26 -22.15 20.20
N PRO A 29 9.26 -21.28 20.36
CA PRO A 29 10.64 -21.70 20.21
C PRO A 29 11.21 -22.26 21.53
N MET A 30 11.67 -23.52 21.49
CA MET A 30 12.84 -23.92 22.26
C MET A 30 14.10 -23.54 21.47
N ALA A 31 15.02 -22.83 22.11
CA ALA A 31 16.32 -22.46 21.55
C ALA A 31 17.17 -23.69 21.21
N PRO A 32 18.12 -23.52 20.27
CA PRO A 32 19.50 -23.59 20.74
C PRO A 32 20.41 -22.48 20.20
N GLU A 33 21.57 -22.43 20.81
CA GLU A 33 22.57 -21.37 20.92
C GLU A 33 23.66 -21.45 19.81
N VAL A 34 24.43 -20.35 19.64
CA VAL A 34 25.77 -20.25 19.00
C VAL A 34 25.80 -20.19 17.44
N ASN A 35 26.49 -19.30 16.69
CA ASN A 35 27.62 -18.39 16.89
C ASN A 35 27.58 -17.19 15.91
N SER A 36 28.23 -16.10 16.33
CA SER A 36 28.42 -14.80 15.67
C SER A 36 29.09 -14.80 14.29
N TYR A 37 28.58 -14.03 13.33
CA TYR A 37 29.37 -13.18 12.41
C TYR A 37 28.51 -12.01 11.87
N THR A 38 29.12 -10.83 11.91
CA THR A 38 28.60 -9.47 11.64
C THR A 38 28.20 -9.26 10.18
N ASN A 39 27.05 -8.60 9.93
CA ASN A 39 26.94 -7.39 9.07
C ASN A 39 25.47 -6.89 8.92
N ALA A 40 25.29 -5.61 9.24
CA ALA A 40 24.21 -4.67 8.91
C ALA A 40 22.75 -5.18 8.94
N LYS A 41 22.13 -5.17 10.12
CA LYS A 41 20.67 -5.13 10.27
C LYS A 41 20.20 -3.68 10.16
N GLU A 42 19.29 -3.44 9.23
CA GLU A 42 18.53 -2.21 9.08
C GLU A 42 17.56 -2.09 10.29
N ASP A 43 17.73 -1.02 11.07
CA ASP A 43 17.04 -0.79 12.35
C ASP A 43 15.54 -0.54 12.19
N THR A 44 14.73 -1.60 12.24
CA THR A 44 13.29 -1.49 12.52
C THR A 44 12.96 -1.49 14.02
N GLU A 45 13.96 -1.56 14.92
CA GLU A 45 13.74 -1.57 16.37
C GLU A 45 13.42 -0.20 16.98
N ASN A 46 13.71 0.91 16.27
CA ASN A 46 13.47 2.25 16.80
C ASN A 46 11.98 2.68 16.84
N LEU A 47 11.04 1.87 16.32
CA LEU A 47 9.60 2.14 16.46
C LEU A 47 8.96 1.49 17.69
N LYS A 48 9.58 0.49 18.31
CA LYS A 48 8.99 -0.22 19.47
C LYS A 48 9.26 0.48 20.80
N ASN A 49 10.32 1.29 20.92
CA ASN A 49 10.76 1.84 22.22
C ASN A 49 10.19 3.22 22.58
N ALA A 50 9.40 3.86 21.72
CA ALA A 50 8.76 5.14 22.04
C ALA A 50 7.38 5.01 22.71
N SER A 51 6.93 3.78 23.02
CA SER A 51 5.62 3.51 23.64
C SER A 51 5.67 3.43 25.17
N GLY A 52 6.61 4.14 25.81
CA GLY A 52 6.68 4.25 27.27
C GLY A 52 5.36 4.76 27.86
N ASP A 53 4.92 4.09 28.93
CA ASP A 53 3.62 4.20 29.59
C ASP A 53 3.17 5.66 29.82
N ILE A 54 2.19 6.10 29.02
CA ILE A 54 1.67 7.47 28.96
C ILE A 54 0.90 7.87 30.24
N ASN A 55 0.62 6.90 31.11
CA ASN A 55 -0.35 7.04 32.20
C ASN A 55 0.14 7.84 33.43
N SER A 56 1.41 8.30 33.47
CA SER A 56 1.94 9.09 34.60
C SER A 56 2.24 10.57 34.29
N LEU A 57 2.00 11.02 33.06
CA LEU A 57 2.36 12.37 32.61
C LEU A 57 1.21 13.36 32.85
N SER A 58 1.56 14.56 33.34
CA SER A 58 0.62 15.68 33.37
C SER A 58 0.08 16.02 31.98
N GLN A 59 -1.11 16.62 31.89
CA GLN A 59 -1.77 16.94 30.63
C GLN A 59 -0.89 17.79 29.68
N LYS A 60 -0.16 18.76 30.24
CA LYS A 60 0.78 19.61 29.47
C LYS A 60 1.94 18.80 28.90
N SER A 61 2.49 17.88 29.69
CA SER A 61 3.58 17.00 29.21
C SER A 61 3.11 16.00 28.15
N LEU A 62 1.85 15.54 28.18
CA LEU A 62 1.34 14.63 27.15
C LEU A 62 1.19 15.34 25.79
N LYS A 63 0.68 16.58 25.78
CA LYS A 63 0.60 17.39 24.56
C LYS A 63 1.97 17.61 23.93
N GLU A 64 2.96 17.99 24.74
CA GLU A 64 4.33 18.23 24.29
C GLU A 64 4.98 16.96 23.72
N VAL A 65 4.79 15.80 24.38
CA VAL A 65 5.29 14.50 23.91
C VAL A 65 4.65 14.11 22.56
N THR A 66 3.33 14.26 22.41
CA THR A 66 2.64 13.96 21.14
C THR A 66 3.12 14.84 20.00
N ILE A 67 3.31 16.15 20.26
CA ILE A 67 3.88 17.08 19.27
C ILE A 67 5.29 16.65 18.87
N ALA A 68 6.13 16.26 19.83
CA ALA A 68 7.49 15.80 19.53
C ALA A 68 7.50 14.56 18.63
N LYS A 69 6.63 13.57 18.90
CA LYS A 69 6.47 12.37 18.05
C LYS A 69 5.99 12.72 16.65
N LEU A 70 4.98 13.58 16.53
CA LEU A 70 4.49 14.04 15.23
C LEU A 70 5.59 14.76 14.44
N LYS A 71 6.38 15.64 15.09
CA LYS A 71 7.53 16.30 14.45
C LYS A 71 8.57 15.31 13.95
N GLU A 72 8.89 14.28 14.73
CA GLU A 72 9.82 13.22 14.30
C GLU A 72 9.30 12.49 13.06
N LEU A 73 8.03 12.10 13.06
CA LEU A 73 7.39 11.45 11.90
C LEU A 73 7.33 12.38 10.68
N GLY A 74 7.02 13.66 10.87
CA GLY A 74 7.01 14.67 9.82
C GLY A 74 8.38 14.87 9.18
N ASN A 75 9.45 14.86 9.97
CA ASN A 75 10.82 14.95 9.48
C ASN A 75 11.20 13.71 8.65
N LYS A 76 10.85 12.50 9.12
CA LYS A 76 11.05 11.26 8.38
C LYS A 76 10.31 11.26 7.04
N LEU A 77 9.03 11.64 7.04
CA LEU A 77 8.22 11.75 5.84
C LEU A 77 8.77 12.80 4.85
N THR A 78 9.27 13.92 5.36
CA THR A 78 9.87 14.96 4.52
C THR A 78 11.16 14.48 3.86
N ALA A 79 12.00 13.74 4.60
CA ALA A 79 13.20 13.13 4.05
C ALA A 79 12.86 12.08 2.98
N GLN A 80 11.90 11.20 3.27
CA GLN A 80 11.41 10.19 2.32
C GLN A 80 10.88 10.85 1.03
N LYS A 81 10.05 11.90 1.14
CA LYS A 81 9.52 12.61 -0.02
C LYS A 81 10.61 13.23 -0.88
N LYS A 82 11.67 13.79 -0.26
CA LYS A 82 12.81 14.34 -1.00
C LYS A 82 13.59 13.25 -1.75
N GLU A 83 13.78 12.10 -1.13
CA GLU A 83 14.41 10.94 -1.77
C GLU A 83 13.55 10.44 -2.95
N GLU A 84 12.24 10.31 -2.74
CA GLU A 84 11.27 9.93 -3.77
C GLU A 84 11.30 10.90 -4.95
N ASP A 85 11.28 12.21 -4.68
CA ASP A 85 11.35 13.26 -5.71
C ASP A 85 12.68 13.24 -6.46
N ALA A 86 13.80 12.90 -5.80
CA ALA A 86 15.12 12.85 -6.42
C ALA A 86 15.32 11.61 -7.30
N ASN A 87 14.75 10.46 -6.91
CA ASN A 87 14.87 9.20 -7.63
C ASN A 87 13.80 9.01 -8.71
N MET A 88 12.77 9.86 -8.72
CA MET A 88 11.69 9.77 -9.70
C MET A 88 12.23 9.95 -11.14
N PRO A 89 11.98 9.01 -12.07
CA PRO A 89 12.43 9.18 -13.44
C PRO A 89 11.72 10.36 -14.11
N LYS A 90 12.51 11.22 -14.78
CA LYS A 90 12.04 12.47 -15.41
C LYS A 90 10.98 12.25 -16.49
N ASP A 91 11.07 11.12 -17.19
CA ASP A 91 10.19 10.73 -18.30
C ASP A 91 9.35 9.49 -17.95
N THR A 92 8.99 9.32 -16.67
CA THR A 92 8.18 8.17 -16.23
C THR A 92 6.85 8.19 -16.95
N LYS A 93 6.63 7.21 -17.83
CA LYS A 93 5.28 6.90 -18.30
C LYS A 93 4.51 6.33 -17.13
N ASN A 94 3.33 6.89 -16.87
CA ASN A 94 2.48 6.41 -15.79
C ASN A 94 1.97 5.00 -16.13
N LEU A 95 2.05 4.07 -15.18
CA LEU A 95 1.65 2.69 -15.31
C LEU A 95 0.17 2.56 -15.69
N ALA A 96 -0.71 3.39 -15.13
CA ALA A 96 -2.12 3.40 -15.52
C ALA A 96 -2.31 3.87 -16.97
N ASP A 97 -1.50 4.82 -17.44
CA ASP A 97 -1.48 5.24 -18.84
C ASP A 97 -0.96 4.16 -19.79
N GLU A 98 0.07 3.43 -19.40
CA GLU A 98 0.59 2.31 -20.20
C GLU A 98 -0.40 1.13 -20.25
N LEU A 99 -1.10 0.87 -19.15
CA LEU A 99 -2.15 -0.14 -19.10
C LEU A 99 -3.44 0.33 -19.77
N GLY A 100 -3.66 1.64 -19.94
CA GLY A 100 -4.91 2.16 -20.48
C GLY A 100 -6.12 1.93 -19.56
N ILE A 101 -5.89 1.72 -18.26
CA ILE A 101 -6.92 1.42 -17.25
C ILE A 101 -7.18 2.64 -16.37
N TYR A 102 -8.45 3.06 -16.31
CA TYR A 102 -8.86 4.25 -15.58
C TYR A 102 -10.19 4.02 -14.85
N PRO A 103 -10.41 4.69 -13.70
CA PRO A 103 -11.72 4.73 -13.08
C PRO A 103 -12.75 5.38 -14.00
N MET A 104 -14.02 4.97 -13.87
CA MET A 104 -15.13 5.46 -14.68
C MET A 104 -15.26 7.00 -14.72
N TYR A 105 -14.82 7.68 -13.65
CA TYR A 105 -14.89 9.14 -13.52
C TYR A 105 -13.68 9.90 -14.13
N TYR A 106 -12.69 9.21 -14.71
CA TYR A 106 -11.58 9.84 -15.43
C TYR A 106 -11.91 10.24 -16.87
N GLY A 107 -13.08 9.82 -17.39
CA GLY A 107 -13.65 10.32 -18.64
C GLY A 107 -12.71 10.21 -19.85
N LYS A 108 -12.49 8.98 -20.35
CA LYS A 108 -11.89 8.78 -21.68
C LYS A 108 -12.91 8.59 -22.81
N ASP A 109 -14.13 8.17 -22.49
CA ASP A 109 -15.17 7.95 -23.49
C ASP A 109 -16.16 9.12 -23.51
N GLN A 110 -16.01 9.98 -24.50
CA GLN A 110 -17.00 11.00 -24.83
C GLN A 110 -18.37 10.35 -25.17
N GLU A 111 -18.37 9.13 -25.73
CA GLU A 111 -19.55 8.31 -25.97
C GLU A 111 -20.20 7.74 -24.69
N ALA A 112 -19.41 7.35 -23.68
CA ALA A 112 -19.93 6.88 -22.40
C ALA A 112 -20.52 8.05 -21.61
N LYS A 113 -19.88 9.22 -21.68
CA LYS A 113 -20.37 10.48 -21.12
C LYS A 113 -21.72 10.88 -21.74
N GLU A 114 -21.87 10.78 -23.06
CA GLU A 114 -23.14 11.06 -23.78
C GLU A 114 -24.24 10.02 -23.52
N LYS A 115 -23.90 8.74 -23.33
CA LYS A 115 -24.88 7.69 -22.96
C LYS A 115 -25.36 7.83 -21.52
N LEU A 116 -24.51 8.28 -20.60
CA LEU A 116 -24.80 8.37 -19.15
C LEU A 116 -25.40 9.72 -18.73
N GLU A 117 -25.13 10.82 -19.46
CA GLU A 117 -25.81 12.12 -19.23
C GLU A 117 -27.33 12.06 -19.48
N LYS A 118 -27.84 10.99 -20.13
CA LYS A 118 -29.28 10.74 -20.32
C LYS A 118 -29.99 10.16 -19.09
N ASP A 119 -29.25 9.73 -18.06
CA ASP A 119 -29.83 9.26 -16.80
C ASP A 119 -29.67 10.38 -15.75
N GLU A 120 -30.72 11.21 -15.59
CA GLU A 120 -30.73 12.40 -14.72
C GLU A 120 -30.39 12.09 -13.24
N LYS A 121 -30.39 10.82 -12.83
CA LYS A 121 -30.16 10.39 -11.44
C LYS A 121 -28.69 10.14 -11.08
N THR A 122 -27.78 10.02 -12.04
CA THR A 122 -26.38 9.63 -11.75
C THR A 122 -25.39 10.56 -12.45
N LYS A 123 -25.18 11.75 -11.86
CA LYS A 123 -24.21 12.70 -12.39
C LYS A 123 -22.79 12.32 -11.93
N PHE A 124 -22.08 11.54 -12.73
CA PHE A 124 -20.65 11.28 -12.50
C PHE A 124 -19.85 12.56 -12.73
N THR A 125 -19.05 12.96 -11.75
CA THR A 125 -18.11 14.08 -11.88
C THR A 125 -16.86 13.62 -12.60
N VAL A 126 -16.62 14.14 -13.81
CA VAL A 126 -15.35 13.94 -14.51
C VAL A 126 -14.22 14.66 -13.77
N VAL A 127 -13.14 13.94 -13.47
CA VAL A 127 -11.95 14.52 -12.83
C VAL A 127 -11.17 15.35 -13.86
N GLY A 128 -10.85 16.60 -13.52
CA GLY A 128 -10.12 17.51 -14.40
C GLY A 128 -8.69 17.04 -14.68
N GLU A 129 -8.15 17.38 -15.85
CA GLU A 129 -6.85 16.92 -16.35
C GLU A 129 -5.69 17.13 -15.35
N GLN A 130 -5.62 18.31 -14.74
CA GLN A 130 -4.57 18.62 -13.75
C GLN A 130 -4.67 17.72 -12.50
N THR A 131 -5.90 17.38 -12.08
CA THR A 131 -6.13 16.46 -10.97
C THR A 131 -5.70 15.05 -11.37
N GLN A 132 -6.10 14.57 -12.56
CA GLN A 132 -5.66 13.27 -13.06
C GLN A 132 -4.14 13.17 -13.11
N LYS A 133 -3.45 14.21 -13.62
CA LYS A 133 -1.98 14.27 -13.64
C LYS A 133 -1.37 14.16 -12.24
N THR A 134 -1.97 14.85 -11.27
CA THR A 134 -1.51 14.83 -9.88
C THR A 134 -1.73 13.47 -9.22
N GLU A 135 -2.87 12.84 -9.46
CA GLU A 135 -3.22 11.52 -8.94
C GLU A 135 -2.32 10.43 -9.53
N LYS A 136 -2.11 10.45 -10.85
CA LYS A 136 -1.16 9.56 -11.55
C LYS A 136 0.26 9.67 -10.99
N LEU A 137 0.74 10.88 -10.74
CA LEU A 137 2.07 11.08 -10.16
C LEU A 137 2.19 10.48 -8.75
N LYS A 138 1.12 10.56 -7.94
CA LYS A 138 1.09 9.93 -6.61
C LYS A 138 1.15 8.40 -6.70
N ILE A 139 0.42 7.81 -7.64
CA ILE A 139 0.46 6.38 -7.92
C ILE A 139 1.88 5.95 -8.29
N GLU A 140 2.50 6.66 -9.24
CA GLU A 140 3.88 6.34 -9.64
C GLU A 140 4.86 6.42 -8.48
N ARG A 141 4.77 7.49 -7.68
CA ARG A 141 5.67 7.71 -6.55
C ARG A 141 5.69 6.52 -5.60
N ILE A 142 4.52 6.05 -5.17
CA ILE A 142 4.44 4.94 -4.21
C ILE A 142 4.82 3.60 -4.83
N ILE A 143 4.45 3.33 -6.09
CA ILE A 143 4.82 2.09 -6.81
C ILE A 143 6.33 2.00 -6.97
N GLN A 144 6.95 3.08 -7.47
CA GLN A 144 8.38 3.13 -7.76
C GLN A 144 9.21 3.06 -6.48
N ALA A 145 8.85 3.82 -5.45
CA ALA A 145 9.50 3.73 -4.14
C ALA A 145 9.36 2.34 -3.50
N SER A 146 8.21 1.68 -3.70
CA SER A 146 7.96 0.33 -3.18
C SER A 146 8.82 -0.73 -3.85
N LEU A 147 9.12 -0.53 -5.13
CA LEU A 147 9.98 -1.41 -5.93
C LEU A 147 11.43 -0.93 -5.99
N ASN A 148 11.84 -0.01 -5.10
CA ASN A 148 13.17 0.58 -5.02
C ASN A 148 13.68 1.15 -6.36
N TYR A 149 12.78 1.65 -7.21
CA TYR A 149 13.10 2.21 -8.53
C TYR A 149 13.80 1.20 -9.48
N GLU A 150 13.69 -0.11 -9.19
CA GLU A 150 14.30 -1.17 -10.00
C GLU A 150 13.48 -1.40 -11.27
N GLU A 151 13.99 -0.96 -12.43
CA GLU A 151 13.32 -1.05 -13.73
C GLU A 151 12.79 -2.46 -14.04
N GLY A 152 13.57 -3.50 -13.72
CA GLY A 152 13.17 -4.89 -13.90
C GLY A 152 11.93 -5.29 -13.08
N LYS A 153 11.81 -4.79 -11.84
CA LYS A 153 10.64 -5.04 -10.99
C LYS A 153 9.41 -4.28 -11.47
N ILE A 154 9.60 -3.04 -11.92
CA ILE A 154 8.51 -2.21 -12.48
C ILE A 154 7.98 -2.83 -13.76
N LYS A 155 8.88 -3.28 -14.65
CA LYS A 155 8.52 -4.00 -15.87
C LYS A 155 7.76 -5.28 -15.55
N LYS A 156 8.23 -6.07 -14.59
CA LYS A 156 7.55 -7.29 -14.16
C LYS A 156 6.16 -7.00 -13.58
N LEU A 157 6.00 -5.96 -12.77
CA LEU A 157 4.68 -5.52 -12.30
C LEU A 157 3.76 -5.20 -13.48
N LYS A 158 4.26 -4.46 -14.49
CA LYS A 158 3.49 -4.15 -15.69
C LYS A 158 3.05 -5.42 -16.43
N GLU A 159 3.95 -6.37 -16.64
CA GLU A 159 3.63 -7.66 -17.29
C GLU A 159 2.55 -8.44 -16.52
N ILE A 160 2.60 -8.41 -15.17
CA ILE A 160 1.56 -9.00 -14.30
C ILE A 160 0.20 -8.36 -14.55
N LEU A 161 0.14 -7.03 -14.53
CA LEU A 161 -1.12 -6.31 -14.72
C LEU A 161 -1.63 -6.41 -16.17
N GLU A 162 -0.74 -6.42 -17.16
CA GLU A 162 -1.11 -6.63 -18.58
C GLU A 162 -1.71 -8.00 -18.84
N LYS A 163 -1.25 -9.05 -18.13
CA LYS A 163 -1.76 -10.40 -18.30
C LYS A 163 -3.23 -10.53 -17.91
N VAL A 164 -3.66 -9.82 -16.86
CA VAL A 164 -5.04 -9.87 -16.34
C VAL A 164 -5.93 -8.74 -16.88
N LYS A 165 -5.32 -7.75 -17.54
CA LYS A 165 -6.02 -6.70 -18.29
C LYS A 165 -6.80 -7.32 -19.46
N GLY A 166 -8.10 -7.03 -19.55
CA GLY A 166 -9.01 -7.55 -20.58
C GLY A 166 -10.13 -8.47 -20.08
N LYS A 167 -10.12 -8.81 -18.78
CA LYS A 167 -11.26 -9.38 -18.05
C LYS A 167 -11.81 -8.33 -17.11
N ASP A 168 -13.13 -8.23 -16.99
CA ASP A 168 -13.79 -7.30 -16.07
C ASP A 168 -13.18 -7.37 -14.66
N GLU A 169 -13.06 -8.57 -14.09
CA GLU A 169 -12.46 -8.79 -12.76
C GLU A 169 -10.99 -8.34 -12.65
N GLY A 170 -10.20 -8.58 -13.70
CA GLY A 170 -8.80 -8.14 -13.75
C GLY A 170 -8.67 -6.62 -13.83
N GLU A 171 -9.53 -5.97 -14.61
CA GLU A 171 -9.57 -4.51 -14.69
C GLU A 171 -10.03 -3.88 -13.37
N TYR A 172 -11.06 -4.43 -12.72
CA TYR A 172 -11.48 -3.99 -11.40
C TYR A 172 -10.35 -4.13 -10.38
N MET A 173 -9.63 -5.25 -10.38
CA MET A 173 -8.48 -5.47 -9.51
C MET A 173 -7.36 -4.45 -9.76
N ILE A 174 -7.03 -4.15 -11.03
CA ILE A 174 -6.03 -3.14 -11.38
C ILE A 174 -6.47 -1.76 -10.88
N ILE A 175 -7.74 -1.39 -11.09
CA ILE A 175 -8.30 -0.11 -10.63
C ILE A 175 -8.22 -0.01 -9.10
N ASP A 176 -8.61 -1.06 -8.38
CA ASP A 176 -8.53 -1.08 -6.92
C ASP A 176 -7.08 -0.95 -6.44
N LEU A 177 -6.14 -1.70 -7.02
CA LEU A 177 -4.72 -1.62 -6.66
C LEU A 177 -4.14 -0.20 -6.87
N LEU A 178 -4.33 0.38 -8.05
CA LEU A 178 -3.72 1.66 -8.41
C LEU A 178 -4.46 2.85 -7.79
N TYR A 179 -5.78 2.89 -7.88
CA TYR A 179 -6.58 4.04 -7.45
C TYR A 179 -7.18 3.85 -6.06
N GLY A 180 -7.69 2.66 -5.74
CA GLY A 180 -8.26 2.37 -4.41
C GLY A 180 -7.21 2.28 -3.31
N LYS A 181 -5.99 1.81 -3.62
CA LYS A 181 -4.94 1.58 -2.61
C LYS A 181 -3.76 2.53 -2.77
N ALA A 182 -3.04 2.48 -3.89
CA ALA A 182 -1.82 3.27 -4.06
C ALA A 182 -2.08 4.79 -3.98
N LEU A 183 -3.05 5.30 -4.74
CA LEU A 183 -3.43 6.71 -4.72
C LEU A 183 -3.94 7.17 -3.34
N ASP A 184 -4.80 6.38 -2.71
CA ASP A 184 -5.39 6.69 -1.42
C ASP A 184 -4.33 6.80 -0.33
N ILE A 185 -3.44 5.81 -0.21
CA ILE A 185 -2.33 5.83 0.75
C ILE A 185 -1.47 7.07 0.53
N GLN A 186 -1.01 7.31 -0.70
CA GLN A 186 -0.12 8.44 -0.98
C GLN A 186 -0.82 9.79 -0.73
N THR A 187 -2.12 9.88 -0.98
CA THR A 187 -2.92 11.08 -0.67
C THR A 187 -3.03 11.33 0.82
N GLN A 188 -3.22 10.31 1.65
CA GLN A 188 -3.22 10.48 3.11
C GLN A 188 -1.83 10.91 3.61
N ILE A 189 -0.75 10.31 3.10
CA ILE A 189 0.62 10.69 3.46
C ILE A 189 0.91 12.16 3.11
N ASP A 190 0.50 12.64 1.93
CA ASP A 190 0.64 14.05 1.57
C ASP A 190 -0.18 14.98 2.49
N LYS A 191 -1.40 14.58 2.90
CA LYS A 191 -2.21 15.33 3.87
C LYS A 191 -1.57 15.38 5.25
N HIS A 192 -0.95 14.30 5.70
CA HIS A 192 -0.24 14.22 6.97
C HIS A 192 0.98 15.12 6.99
N LEU A 193 1.75 15.14 5.91
CA LEU A 193 2.87 16.08 5.74
C LEU A 193 2.45 17.54 5.91
N GLU A 194 1.28 17.91 5.37
CA GLU A 194 0.72 19.25 5.58
C GLU A 194 0.27 19.47 7.03
N SER A 195 -0.46 18.51 7.60
CA SER A 195 -1.04 18.61 8.95
C SER A 195 0.02 18.66 10.06
N ILE A 196 1.19 18.06 9.84
CA ILE A 196 2.29 17.99 10.82
C ILE A 196 3.18 19.24 10.83
N LYS A 197 2.96 20.20 9.92
CA LYS A 197 3.69 21.48 9.96
C LYS A 197 3.57 22.14 11.33
N GLU A 198 4.68 22.72 11.80
CA GLU A 198 4.80 23.19 13.18
C GLU A 198 3.71 24.18 13.59
N ASP A 199 3.32 25.09 12.69
CA ASP A 199 2.28 26.08 12.95
C ASP A 199 0.90 25.43 13.15
N ASN A 200 0.63 24.33 12.44
CA ASN A 200 -0.63 23.58 12.58
C ASN A 200 -0.68 22.88 13.95
N LEU A 201 0.39 22.18 14.34
CA LEU A 201 0.43 21.39 15.58
C LEU A 201 0.18 22.21 16.85
N LYS A 202 0.69 23.44 16.91
CA LYS A 202 0.56 24.31 18.10
C LYS A 202 -0.89 24.71 18.38
N THR A 203 -1.70 24.80 17.32
CA THR A 203 -3.11 25.23 17.40
C THR A 203 -4.07 24.10 17.78
N LEU A 204 -3.65 22.84 17.65
CA LEU A 204 -4.50 21.68 17.90
C LEU A 204 -4.74 21.44 19.40
N SER A 205 -5.94 20.92 19.70
CA SER A 205 -6.25 20.34 21.01
C SER A 205 -5.46 19.04 21.22
N GLU A 206 -5.37 18.59 22.47
CA GLU A 206 -4.70 17.33 22.78
C GLU A 206 -5.39 16.12 22.12
N GLU A 207 -6.72 16.12 22.07
CA GLU A 207 -7.51 15.09 21.39
C GLU A 207 -7.21 15.04 19.90
N ASN A 208 -7.24 16.19 19.22
CA ASN A 208 -6.93 16.27 17.79
C ASN A 208 -5.48 15.86 17.50
N LEU A 209 -4.54 16.16 18.40
CA LEU A 209 -3.15 15.70 18.29
C LEU A 209 -3.03 14.18 18.41
N LYS A 210 -3.79 13.55 19.31
CA LYS A 210 -3.84 12.09 19.44
C LYS A 210 -4.44 11.44 18.21
N GLU A 211 -5.57 11.97 17.71
CA GLU A 211 -6.18 11.48 16.47
C GLU A 211 -5.24 11.61 15.29
N LEU A 212 -4.60 12.77 15.12
CA LEU A 212 -3.59 12.97 14.08
C LEU A 212 -2.45 11.95 14.19
N LEU A 213 -1.92 11.72 15.39
CA LEU A 213 -0.86 10.72 15.59
C LEU A 213 -1.32 9.32 15.15
N ILE A 214 -2.54 8.91 15.51
CA ILE A 214 -3.11 7.62 15.10
C ILE A 214 -3.21 7.52 13.58
N HIS A 215 -3.74 8.55 12.92
CA HIS A 215 -3.85 8.58 11.47
C HIS A 215 -2.47 8.46 10.79
N VAL A 216 -1.49 9.22 11.27
CA VAL A 216 -0.12 9.23 10.73
C VAL A 216 0.54 7.87 10.91
N GLU A 217 0.51 7.30 12.13
CA GLU A 217 1.10 5.99 12.42
C GLU A 217 0.47 4.88 11.58
N PHE A 218 -0.86 4.90 11.44
CA PHE A 218 -1.59 3.90 10.68
C PHE A 218 -1.30 3.98 9.17
N ASP A 219 -1.35 5.18 8.57
CA ASP A 219 -1.14 5.32 7.13
C ASP A 219 0.34 5.10 6.74
N LEU A 220 1.29 5.39 7.63
CA LEU A 220 2.69 4.97 7.49
C LEU A 220 2.83 3.44 7.48
N MET A 221 2.13 2.76 8.40
CA MET A 221 2.10 1.31 8.43
C MET A 221 1.48 0.73 7.15
N LEU A 222 0.41 1.34 6.63
CA LEU A 222 -0.18 0.94 5.35
C LEU A 222 0.82 1.09 4.20
N LYS A 223 1.54 2.21 4.13
CA LYS A 223 2.58 2.44 3.11
C LYS A 223 3.67 1.36 3.16
N GLU A 224 4.15 1.00 4.33
CA GLU A 224 5.16 -0.07 4.50
C GLU A 224 4.61 -1.46 4.16
N LYS A 225 3.37 -1.76 4.54
CA LYS A 225 2.71 -3.02 4.16
C LYS A 225 2.54 -3.09 2.65
N PHE A 226 2.08 -2.00 2.01
CA PHE A 226 1.93 -1.91 0.57
C PHE A 226 3.27 -2.19 -0.13
N LYS A 227 4.35 -1.55 0.32
CA LYS A 227 5.71 -1.80 -0.19
C LYS A 227 6.10 -3.28 -0.13
N LYS A 228 5.91 -3.92 1.03
CA LYS A 228 6.24 -5.34 1.22
C LYS A 228 5.39 -6.25 0.33
N THR A 229 4.08 -6.01 0.27
CA THR A 229 3.16 -6.79 -0.56
C THR A 229 3.48 -6.65 -2.05
N LEU A 230 3.76 -5.44 -2.52
CA LEU A 230 4.09 -5.19 -3.93
C LEU A 230 5.41 -5.85 -4.32
N LYS A 231 6.43 -5.74 -3.45
CA LYS A 231 7.71 -6.44 -3.64
C LYS A 231 7.51 -7.96 -3.71
N LYS A 232 6.74 -8.53 -2.78
CA LYS A 232 6.40 -9.96 -2.77
C LYS A 232 5.67 -10.38 -4.05
N THR A 233 4.72 -9.57 -4.52
CA THR A 233 3.96 -9.82 -5.75
C THR A 233 4.89 -9.93 -6.96
N VAL A 234 5.82 -8.99 -7.12
CA VAL A 234 6.79 -9.04 -8.24
C VAL A 234 7.87 -10.11 -8.05
N GLU A 235 8.10 -10.62 -6.84
CA GLU A 235 9.10 -11.66 -6.58
C GLU A 235 8.52 -13.07 -6.76
N GLU A 236 7.33 -13.33 -6.24
CA GLU A 236 6.72 -14.66 -6.20
C GLU A 236 6.00 -15.07 -7.49
N VAL A 237 5.44 -14.12 -8.25
CA VAL A 237 4.83 -14.46 -9.55
C VAL A 237 5.97 -14.87 -10.50
N PRO A 238 5.98 -16.10 -11.05
CA PRO A 238 7.03 -16.60 -11.95
C PRO A 238 7.32 -15.70 -13.17
N GLN A 239 8.52 -15.83 -13.74
CA GLN A 239 8.88 -15.13 -14.97
C GLN A 239 8.11 -15.66 -16.19
N GLU A 240 7.75 -16.94 -16.20
CA GLU A 240 6.91 -17.58 -17.22
C GLU A 240 5.42 -17.23 -17.04
N ILE A 241 5.11 -15.95 -16.86
CA ILE A 241 3.76 -15.46 -16.54
C ILE A 241 2.70 -15.83 -17.59
N GLN A 242 3.13 -16.12 -18.81
CA GLN A 242 2.26 -16.58 -19.88
C GLN A 242 1.62 -17.94 -19.59
N GLU A 243 2.28 -18.80 -18.79
CA GLU A 243 1.79 -20.13 -18.42
C GLU A 243 0.84 -20.12 -17.21
N ILE A 244 0.72 -18.98 -16.53
CA ILE A 244 -0.13 -18.84 -15.34
C ILE A 244 -1.54 -18.46 -15.77
N GLU A 245 -2.52 -19.14 -15.21
CA GLU A 245 -3.93 -18.79 -15.38
C GLU A 245 -4.20 -17.41 -14.78
N GLU A 246 -4.89 -16.55 -15.55
CA GLU A 246 -5.20 -15.19 -15.14
C GLU A 246 -5.98 -15.12 -13.83
N GLU A 247 -6.90 -16.07 -13.61
CA GLU A 247 -7.68 -16.21 -12.37
C GLU A 247 -6.80 -16.47 -11.16
N SER A 248 -5.69 -17.20 -11.34
CA SER A 248 -4.71 -17.43 -10.27
C SER A 248 -3.99 -16.13 -9.89
N ILE A 249 -3.67 -15.29 -10.87
CA ILE A 249 -3.05 -13.97 -10.63
C ILE A 249 -4.02 -13.04 -9.91
N ILE A 250 -5.28 -12.97 -10.38
CA ILE A 250 -6.33 -12.15 -9.76
C ILE A 250 -6.54 -12.58 -8.31
N SER A 251 -6.68 -13.88 -8.06
CA SER A 251 -6.87 -14.43 -6.70
C SER A 251 -5.68 -14.12 -5.80
N TYR A 252 -4.45 -14.32 -6.29
CA TYR A 252 -3.24 -14.00 -5.55
C TYR A 252 -3.21 -12.53 -5.11
N ILE A 253 -3.52 -11.60 -6.03
CA ILE A 253 -3.53 -10.17 -5.70
C ILE A 253 -4.67 -9.86 -4.72
N ALA A 254 -5.87 -10.36 -4.95
CA ALA A 254 -6.99 -10.15 -4.03
C ALA A 254 -6.71 -10.64 -2.60
N GLU A 255 -6.04 -11.79 -2.45
CA GLU A 255 -5.66 -12.35 -1.15
C GLU A 255 -4.54 -11.57 -0.45
N ASN A 256 -3.54 -11.10 -1.22
CA ASN A 256 -2.36 -10.42 -0.66
C ASN A 256 -2.57 -8.91 -0.43
N TYR A 257 -3.60 -8.31 -1.02
CA TYR A 257 -4.02 -6.92 -0.78
C TYR A 257 -5.35 -6.86 -0.02
N PRO A 258 -5.39 -7.33 1.24
CA PRO A 258 -6.63 -7.44 1.98
C PRO A 258 -7.24 -6.08 2.29
N THR A 259 -8.49 -6.12 2.78
CA THR A 259 -9.32 -4.95 3.13
C THR A 259 -8.66 -3.95 4.07
N ILE A 260 -7.54 -4.30 4.74
CA ILE A 260 -6.75 -3.37 5.54
C ILE A 260 -6.37 -2.10 4.77
N PHE A 261 -6.13 -2.21 3.46
CA PHE A 261 -5.78 -1.05 2.63
C PHE A 261 -6.95 -0.09 2.41
N ASP A 262 -8.18 -0.55 2.64
CA ASP A 262 -9.40 0.24 2.49
C ASP A 262 -9.68 1.08 3.76
N TYR A 263 -8.92 0.85 4.84
CA TYR A 263 -9.03 1.62 6.08
C TYR A 263 -8.39 3.01 6.01
N SER A 264 -7.79 3.40 4.88
CA SER A 264 -7.12 4.69 4.69
C SER A 264 -8.05 5.89 5.01
N THR A 265 -9.36 5.74 4.79
CA THR A 265 -10.40 6.76 4.99
C THR A 265 -11.14 6.65 6.32
N TYR A 266 -10.82 5.66 7.15
CA TYR A 266 -11.55 5.40 8.39
C TYR A 266 -11.19 6.39 9.50
N ASN A 267 -12.09 6.52 10.49
CA ASN A 267 -11.85 7.38 11.66
C ASN A 267 -10.72 6.85 12.56
N ALA A 268 -10.21 7.72 13.43
CA ALA A 268 -9.10 7.41 14.33
C ALA A 268 -9.37 6.18 15.21
N LYS A 269 -10.60 6.01 15.73
CA LYS A 269 -10.94 4.86 16.58
C LYS A 269 -10.78 3.53 15.82
N SER A 270 -11.36 3.42 14.63
CA SER A 270 -11.24 2.21 13.81
C SER A 270 -9.80 1.93 13.38
N LYS A 271 -9.03 2.98 13.04
CA LYS A 271 -7.59 2.84 12.75
C LYS A 271 -6.81 2.36 13.96
N GLN A 272 -7.10 2.87 15.16
CA GLN A 272 -6.46 2.46 16.41
C GLN A 272 -6.76 1.01 16.79
N GLU A 273 -8.02 0.58 16.66
CA GLU A 273 -8.42 -0.82 16.88
C GLU A 273 -7.64 -1.74 15.95
N LYS A 274 -7.59 -1.39 14.66
CA LYS A 274 -6.87 -2.16 13.65
C LYS A 274 -5.35 -2.14 13.86
N LEU A 275 -4.79 -1.02 14.28
CA LEU A 275 -3.38 -0.90 14.66
C LEU A 275 -3.03 -1.86 15.80
N ASN A 276 -3.92 -1.96 16.80
CA ASN A 276 -3.76 -2.86 17.94
C ASN A 276 -3.86 -4.33 17.55
N GLU A 277 -4.77 -4.69 16.65
CA GLU A 277 -4.84 -6.05 16.08
C GLU A 277 -3.53 -6.42 15.37
N LEU A 278 -3.03 -5.53 14.51
CA LEU A 278 -1.80 -5.77 13.74
C LEU A 278 -0.56 -5.87 14.63
N LYS A 279 -0.49 -5.10 15.72
CA LYS A 279 0.61 -5.16 16.69
C LYS A 279 0.63 -6.46 17.49
N LYS A 280 -0.50 -7.16 17.66
CA LYS A 280 -0.59 -8.43 18.41
C LYS A 280 -0.06 -9.64 17.63
N ILE A 281 0.12 -9.52 16.32
CA ILE A 281 0.57 -10.59 15.43
C ILE A 281 2.11 -10.64 15.33
N ILE A 282 2.81 -9.65 15.93
CA ILE A 282 4.28 -9.51 15.95
C ILE A 282 4.80 -9.83 17.35
#